data_AF-A0A8H6IM65-F1
#
_entry.id   AF-A0A8H6IM65-F1
#
_cell.length_a   1.000
_cell.length_b   1.000
_cell.length_c   1.000
_cell.angle_alpha   90.00
_cell.angle_beta   90.00
_cell.angle_gamma   90.00
#
_symmetry.space_group_name_H-M   'P 1'
#
loop_
_entity.id
_entity.type
_entity.pdbx_description
1 polymer ?
#
loop_
_entity_poly.entity_id
_entity_poly.type
_entity_poly.pdbx_seq_one_letter_code
_entity_poly.pdbx_strand_id
1 'polypeptide(L)'
;MYEDAIRSHVGQVTGNSSALVRTQASLLMLLYALHGPSVDPISDSVLLVLMNSTNLVKEVQYNPSQVDLCRDFQKTRTLTLMSSHVLNELVASAWTCPQTLMFDVLDETIYNYATEIPAVVSETGFHGHLFQLRCIQSRIRHFNKKLQKLDAGDPFRETCRLRLKDELSAWKQRIEPLTNSSPKDDLVYHEPGSLSKLYDYSLSILMQERPCMTGAEEVGYLVECCSEACRTFQAYQENNSVIYRTWTALMYQFRLGIMLLYCYAMTPPLFRTASFTSPETISGLDSCRRTLERFSTRWPRALVFLQSYQLLAEAVFEGPAVGQVCSSSMMDSSSPQSLSSSYALEGERKVRMQGYMTELRMQHVHQAVINLIEEIVNRPSRIGLNYEGLELLPNMSMAGLDLFNF
;
A
#
# COMPACT_ATOMS: atom_id res chain seq x y z
N MET A 1 27.02 2.85 17.32
CA MET A 1 26.05 3.16 18.40
C MET A 1 24.83 2.23 18.41
N TYR A 2 24.02 2.12 17.35
CA TYR A 2 22.85 1.21 17.35
C TYR A 2 23.22 -0.28 17.29
N GLU A 3 24.10 -0.67 16.34
CA GLU A 3 24.54 -2.06 16.25
C GLU A 3 25.20 -2.50 17.55
N ASP A 4 25.90 -1.58 18.22
CA ASP A 4 26.49 -1.81 19.54
C ASP A 4 25.41 -1.95 20.63
N ALA A 5 24.36 -1.13 20.62
CA ALA A 5 23.27 -1.21 21.58
C ALA A 5 22.46 -2.51 21.43
N ILE A 6 22.17 -2.93 20.19
CA ILE A 6 21.56 -4.24 19.93
C ILE A 6 22.49 -5.35 20.40
N ARG A 7 23.74 -5.34 19.94
CA ARG A 7 24.68 -6.40 20.27
C ARG A 7 24.88 -6.53 21.79
N SER A 8 24.79 -5.42 22.52
CA SER A 8 24.97 -5.37 23.97
C SER A 8 23.71 -5.72 24.78
N HIS A 9 22.51 -5.41 24.27
CA HIS A 9 21.27 -5.51 25.07
C HIS A 9 20.21 -6.45 24.50
N VAL A 10 20.29 -6.86 23.24
CA VAL A 10 19.24 -7.70 22.62
C VAL A 10 19.08 -9.01 23.38
N GLY A 11 20.18 -9.65 23.80
CA GLY A 11 20.14 -10.89 24.58
C GLY A 11 19.46 -10.73 25.95
N GLN A 12 19.74 -9.62 26.65
CA GLN A 12 19.11 -9.31 27.94
C GLN A 12 17.61 -9.07 27.79
N VAL A 13 17.22 -8.43 26.70
CA VAL A 13 15.83 -8.08 26.43
C VAL A 13 15.04 -9.28 25.91
N THR A 14 15.60 -10.10 25.03
CA THR A 14 14.98 -11.35 24.57
C THR A 14 14.89 -12.40 25.67
N GLY A 15 15.81 -12.38 26.64
CA GLY A 15 15.80 -13.25 27.82
C GLY A 15 14.97 -12.74 28.99
N ASN A 16 14.33 -11.57 28.88
CA ASN A 16 13.48 -11.03 29.94
C ASN A 16 12.29 -11.94 30.21
N SER A 17 11.87 -12.11 31.47
CA SER A 17 10.73 -12.98 31.83
C SER A 17 9.37 -12.44 31.38
N SER A 18 9.21 -11.12 31.23
CA SER A 18 7.95 -10.48 30.83
C SER A 18 7.73 -10.52 29.31
N ALA A 19 6.65 -11.19 28.85
CA ALA A 19 6.27 -11.16 27.44
C ALA A 19 5.94 -9.75 26.94
N LEU A 20 5.41 -8.89 27.80
CA LEU A 20 5.12 -7.49 27.47
C LEU A 20 6.41 -6.74 27.09
N VAL A 21 7.45 -6.83 27.93
CA VAL A 21 8.74 -6.16 27.68
C VAL A 21 9.42 -6.73 26.43
N ARG A 22 9.41 -8.05 26.25
CA ARG A 22 9.95 -8.70 25.03
C ARG A 22 9.24 -8.20 23.78
N THR A 23 7.91 -8.05 23.83
CA THR A 23 7.11 -7.55 22.71
C THR A 23 7.43 -6.09 22.42
N GLN A 24 7.42 -5.22 23.43
CA GLN A 24 7.74 -3.79 23.26
C GLN A 24 9.11 -3.57 22.65
N ALA A 25 10.11 -4.32 23.12
CA ALA A 25 11.45 -4.25 22.54
C ALA A 25 11.49 -4.73 21.09
N SER A 26 10.82 -5.84 20.77
CA SER A 26 10.75 -6.34 19.41
C SER A 26 10.12 -5.32 18.45
N LEU A 27 9.11 -4.57 18.90
CA LEU A 27 8.51 -3.48 18.13
C LEU A 27 9.51 -2.35 17.86
N LEU A 28 10.31 -1.95 18.87
CA LEU A 28 11.35 -0.93 18.70
C LEU A 28 12.45 -1.38 17.72
N MET A 29 12.82 -2.66 17.78
CA MET A 29 13.78 -3.27 16.86
C MET A 29 13.29 -3.22 15.42
N LEU A 30 12.02 -3.59 15.20
CA LEU A 30 11.38 -3.48 13.89
C LEU A 30 11.30 -2.03 13.41
N LEU A 31 10.86 -1.10 14.25
CA LEU A 31 10.80 0.32 13.91
C LEU A 31 12.16 0.85 13.46
N TYR A 32 13.25 0.46 14.13
CA TYR A 32 14.57 0.82 13.65
C TYR A 32 14.88 0.19 12.31
N ALA A 33 14.64 -1.12 12.14
CA ALA A 33 14.95 -1.83 10.89
C ALA A 33 14.29 -1.12 9.68
N LEU A 34 13.08 -0.57 9.87
CA LEU A 34 12.38 0.23 8.88
C LEU A 34 13.10 1.54 8.48
N HIS A 35 13.91 2.11 9.36
CA HIS A 35 14.71 3.33 9.10
C HIS A 35 16.17 3.04 8.73
N GLY A 36 16.59 1.78 8.85
CA GLY A 36 17.95 1.33 8.58
C GLY A 36 18.36 1.49 7.12
N PRO A 37 19.67 1.37 6.82
CA PRO A 37 20.20 1.49 5.45
C PRO A 37 19.85 0.30 4.54
N SER A 38 19.32 -0.79 5.10
CA SER A 38 19.00 -2.02 4.38
C SER A 38 17.65 -2.59 4.81
N VAL A 39 17.00 -3.33 3.90
CA VAL A 39 15.75 -4.07 4.14
C VAL A 39 15.96 -5.41 4.85
N ASP A 40 17.19 -5.95 4.80
CA ASP A 40 17.49 -7.32 5.24
C ASP A 40 17.03 -7.65 6.68
N PRO A 41 17.21 -6.79 7.71
CA PRO A 41 16.81 -7.14 9.08
C PRO A 41 15.29 -7.08 9.33
N ILE A 42 14.49 -6.57 8.37
CA ILE A 42 13.05 -6.36 8.57
C ILE A 42 12.33 -7.70 8.76
N SER A 43 12.63 -8.71 7.93
CA SER A 43 11.97 -10.02 8.00
C SER A 43 12.14 -10.69 9.36
N ASP A 44 13.38 -10.74 9.86
CA ASP A 44 13.69 -11.34 11.16
C ASP A 44 13.07 -10.55 12.31
N SER A 45 13.05 -9.21 12.20
CA SER A 45 12.43 -8.34 13.21
C SER A 45 10.92 -8.56 13.30
N VAL A 46 10.24 -8.74 12.17
CA VAL A 46 8.79 -9.04 12.13
C VAL A 46 8.52 -10.39 12.76
N LEU A 47 9.30 -11.42 12.43
CA LEU A 47 9.13 -12.74 13.01
C LEU A 47 9.28 -12.70 14.54
N LEU A 48 10.28 -11.97 15.02
CA LEU A 48 10.49 -11.77 16.46
C LEU A 48 9.32 -11.04 17.13
N VAL A 49 8.77 -10.01 16.50
CA VAL A 49 7.54 -9.34 16.95
C VAL A 49 6.41 -10.35 17.06
N LEU A 50 6.11 -11.07 15.97
CA LEU A 50 5.02 -12.04 15.92
C LEU A 50 5.16 -13.12 17.02
N MET A 51 6.34 -13.71 17.19
CA MET A 51 6.58 -14.71 18.24
C MET A 51 6.30 -14.16 19.64
N ASN A 52 6.82 -12.96 19.94
CA ASN A 52 6.64 -12.35 21.26
C ASN A 52 5.21 -11.88 21.51
N SER A 53 4.56 -11.30 20.49
CA SER A 53 3.15 -10.92 20.55
C SER A 53 2.25 -12.14 20.75
N THR A 54 2.52 -13.27 20.08
CA THR A 54 1.75 -14.51 20.29
C THR A 54 1.92 -15.05 21.71
N ASN A 55 3.14 -15.00 22.26
CA ASN A 55 3.37 -15.36 23.66
C ASN A 55 2.58 -14.46 24.62
N LEU A 56 2.56 -13.15 24.34
CA LEU A 56 1.78 -12.19 25.13
C LEU A 56 0.27 -12.47 25.03
N VAL A 57 -0.27 -12.78 23.84
CA VAL A 57 -1.67 -13.17 23.66
C VAL A 57 -2.01 -14.41 24.47
N LYS A 58 -1.16 -15.44 24.45
CA LYS A 58 -1.36 -16.67 25.23
C LYS A 58 -1.39 -16.37 26.73
N GLU A 59 -0.51 -15.51 27.25
CA GLU A 59 -0.56 -15.09 28.66
C GLU A 59 -1.89 -14.42 29.02
N VAL A 60 -2.46 -13.61 28.12
CA VAL A 60 -3.79 -12.99 28.32
C VAL A 60 -4.90 -14.04 28.38
N GLN A 61 -4.89 -15.01 27.47
CA GLN A 61 -5.95 -16.01 27.33
C GLN A 61 -5.92 -17.08 28.43
N TYR A 62 -4.73 -17.55 28.85
CA TYR A 62 -4.59 -18.64 29.82
C TYR A 62 -4.58 -18.18 31.28
N ASN A 63 -4.32 -16.91 31.56
CA ASN A 63 -4.32 -16.35 32.92
C ASN A 63 -5.36 -15.22 33.08
N PRO A 64 -6.66 -15.48 32.86
CA PRO A 64 -7.70 -14.46 33.02
C PRO A 64 -7.81 -13.96 34.46
N SER A 65 -7.33 -14.72 35.46
CA SER A 65 -7.28 -14.31 36.87
C SER A 65 -6.36 -13.12 37.14
N GLN A 66 -5.51 -12.72 36.18
CA GLN A 66 -4.74 -11.47 36.22
C GLN A 66 -5.59 -10.20 35.93
N VAL A 67 -6.92 -10.32 35.93
CA VAL A 67 -7.87 -9.19 35.86
C VAL A 67 -7.70 -8.20 37.03
N ASP A 68 -7.08 -8.60 38.14
CA ASP A 68 -6.72 -7.71 39.26
C ASP A 68 -5.44 -6.87 39.04
N LEU A 69 -4.82 -6.93 37.85
CA LEU A 69 -3.72 -6.03 37.52
C LEU A 69 -4.21 -4.59 37.35
N CYS A 70 -3.37 -3.63 37.75
CA CYS A 70 -3.64 -2.19 37.60
C CYS A 70 -4.17 -1.86 36.19
N ARG A 71 -5.19 -1.01 36.11
CA ARG A 71 -5.82 -0.54 34.86
C ARG A 71 -4.78 -0.07 33.83
N ASP A 72 -3.70 0.57 34.28
CA ASP A 72 -2.63 1.07 33.42
C ASP A 72 -1.81 -0.05 32.78
N PHE A 73 -1.60 -1.17 33.49
CA PHE A 73 -0.94 -2.35 32.94
C PHE A 73 -1.78 -2.97 31.83
N GLN A 74 -3.09 -3.12 32.06
CA GLN A 74 -4.02 -3.65 31.06
C GLN A 74 -4.06 -2.77 29.81
N LYS A 75 -4.14 -1.44 30.00
CA LYS A 75 -4.09 -0.47 28.90
C LYS A 75 -2.79 -0.59 28.11
N THR A 76 -1.64 -0.64 28.78
CA THR A 76 -0.32 -0.77 28.13
C THR A 76 -0.19 -2.06 27.34
N ARG A 77 -0.70 -3.16 27.90
CA ARG A 77 -0.73 -4.48 27.24
C ARG A 77 -1.57 -4.46 25.97
N THR A 78 -2.79 -3.92 26.03
CA THR A 78 -3.66 -3.79 24.87
C THR A 78 -3.04 -2.92 23.78
N LEU A 79 -2.49 -1.75 24.15
CA LEU A 79 -1.81 -0.86 23.19
C LEU A 79 -0.59 -1.53 22.54
N THR A 80 0.14 -2.36 23.28
CA THR A 80 1.29 -3.11 22.74
C THR A 80 0.83 -4.15 21.71
N LEU A 81 -0.26 -4.87 21.97
CA LEU A 81 -0.84 -5.84 21.04
C LEU A 81 -1.45 -5.15 19.80
N MET A 82 -2.15 -4.03 19.98
CA MET A 82 -2.63 -3.20 18.87
C MET A 82 -1.47 -2.71 18.00
N SER A 83 -0.41 -2.19 18.62
CA SER A 83 0.79 -1.73 17.91
C SER A 83 1.50 -2.88 17.17
N SER A 84 1.51 -4.08 17.75
CA SER A 84 2.03 -5.28 17.11
C SER A 84 1.25 -5.63 15.85
N HIS A 85 -0.09 -5.61 15.93
CA HIS A 85 -0.95 -5.82 14.76
C HIS A 85 -0.74 -4.75 13.70
N VAL A 86 -0.68 -3.47 14.09
CA VAL A 86 -0.45 -2.34 13.18
C VAL A 86 0.88 -2.48 12.44
N LEU A 87 1.97 -2.79 13.13
CA LEU A 87 3.28 -2.94 12.51
C LEU A 87 3.40 -4.22 11.68
N ASN A 88 2.79 -5.32 12.13
CA ASN A 88 2.72 -6.54 11.33
C ASN A 88 1.99 -6.26 10.01
N GLU A 89 0.83 -5.60 10.06
CA GLU A 89 0.09 -5.29 8.85
C GLU A 89 0.81 -4.28 7.95
N LEU A 90 1.49 -3.29 8.54
CA LEU A 90 2.34 -2.34 7.80
C LEU A 90 3.40 -3.07 6.96
N VAL A 91 4.01 -4.12 7.50
CA VAL A 91 5.03 -4.90 6.79
C VAL A 91 4.41 -5.93 5.85
N ALA A 92 3.43 -6.71 6.31
CA ALA A 92 2.78 -7.76 5.53
C ALA A 92 2.07 -7.21 4.27
N SER A 93 1.54 -5.98 4.34
CA SER A 93 0.99 -5.30 3.17
C SER A 93 2.06 -4.78 2.21
N ALA A 94 3.26 -4.43 2.68
CA ALA A 94 4.32 -3.81 1.87
C ALA A 94 5.29 -4.81 1.21
N TRP A 95 5.51 -5.98 1.83
CA TRP A 95 6.45 -6.99 1.34
C TRP A 95 5.82 -8.36 1.11
N THR A 96 6.42 -9.12 0.19
CA THR A 96 6.28 -10.58 0.14
C THR A 96 7.47 -11.19 0.88
N CYS A 97 7.40 -11.20 2.21
CA CYS A 97 8.37 -11.94 3.03
C CYS A 97 8.25 -13.45 2.72
N PRO A 98 9.35 -14.21 2.80
CA PRO A 98 9.29 -15.67 2.74
C PRO A 98 8.35 -16.20 3.84
N GLN A 99 7.12 -16.58 3.47
CA GLN A 99 6.14 -17.09 4.41
C GLN A 99 6.49 -18.54 4.75
N THR A 100 7.16 -18.73 5.88
CA THR A 100 7.27 -20.07 6.48
C THR A 100 5.92 -20.44 7.11
N LEU A 101 5.62 -21.73 7.22
CA LEU A 101 4.42 -22.21 7.93
C LEU A 101 4.30 -21.58 9.34
N MET A 102 5.44 -21.36 10.00
CA MET A 102 5.48 -20.72 11.32
C MET A 102 5.00 -19.27 11.26
N PHE A 103 5.38 -18.51 10.23
CA PHE A 103 4.94 -17.13 10.04
C PHE A 103 3.41 -17.06 9.92
N ASP A 104 2.80 -17.92 9.09
CA ASP A 104 1.34 -17.95 8.88
C ASP A 104 0.59 -18.28 10.18
N VAL A 105 1.07 -19.25 10.97
CA VAL A 105 0.44 -19.61 12.25
C VAL A 105 0.47 -18.44 13.24
N LEU A 106 1.60 -17.72 13.31
CA LEU A 106 1.75 -16.58 14.21
C LEU A 106 0.88 -15.39 13.73
N ASP A 107 0.90 -15.07 12.44
CA ASP A 107 0.08 -14.03 11.81
C ASP A 107 -1.42 -14.29 12.05
N GLU A 108 -1.91 -15.51 11.81
CA GLU A 108 -3.29 -15.92 12.08
C GLU A 108 -3.65 -15.78 13.57
N THR A 109 -2.73 -16.11 14.48
CA THR A 109 -2.99 -15.96 15.92
C THR A 109 -3.20 -14.49 16.30
N ILE A 110 -2.35 -13.59 15.79
CA ILE A 110 -2.46 -12.16 16.04
C ILE A 110 -3.69 -11.56 15.35
N TYR A 111 -3.98 -12.01 14.13
CA TYR A 111 -5.17 -11.62 13.38
C TYR A 111 -6.46 -11.94 14.16
N ASN A 112 -6.62 -13.19 14.59
CA ASN A 112 -7.81 -13.63 15.34
C ASN A 112 -7.97 -12.85 16.65
N TYR A 113 -6.87 -12.67 17.39
CA TYR A 113 -6.90 -11.85 18.61
C TYR A 113 -7.30 -10.40 18.32
N ALA A 114 -6.72 -9.77 17.29
CA ALA A 114 -7.02 -8.39 16.93
C ALA A 114 -8.49 -8.19 16.53
N THR A 115 -9.12 -9.19 15.88
CA THR A 115 -10.54 -9.14 15.52
C THR A 115 -11.48 -9.24 16.72
N GLU A 116 -11.01 -9.79 17.85
CA GLU A 116 -11.79 -9.91 19.09
C GLU A 116 -11.69 -8.66 19.98
N ILE A 117 -10.75 -7.75 19.73
CA ILE A 117 -10.59 -6.52 20.51
C ILE A 117 -11.83 -5.63 20.30
N PRO A 118 -12.59 -5.29 21.38
CA PRO A 118 -13.82 -4.52 21.24
C PRO A 118 -13.58 -3.14 20.63
N ALA A 119 -14.48 -2.72 19.73
CA ALA A 119 -14.43 -1.42 19.06
C ALA A 119 -14.35 -0.25 20.05
N VAL A 120 -15.06 -0.33 21.19
CA VAL A 120 -15.08 0.69 22.26
C VAL A 120 -13.69 0.95 22.88
N VAL A 121 -12.81 -0.05 22.92
CA VAL A 121 -11.42 0.12 23.38
C VAL A 121 -10.54 0.83 22.32
N SER A 122 -11.02 0.84 21.07
CA SER A 122 -10.33 1.40 19.89
C SER A 122 -10.94 2.71 19.35
N GLU A 123 -11.95 3.28 20.00
CA GLU A 123 -12.77 4.37 19.44
C GLU A 123 -12.31 5.79 19.80
N THR A 124 -11.28 5.95 20.65
CA THR A 124 -10.84 7.27 21.09
C THR A 124 -9.47 7.64 20.53
N GLY A 125 -9.47 8.48 19.49
CA GLY A 125 -8.27 9.15 18.97
C GLY A 125 -7.54 8.43 17.84
N PHE A 126 -6.47 9.07 17.37
CA PHE A 126 -5.72 8.70 16.17
C PHE A 126 -5.28 7.22 16.13
N HIS A 127 -4.70 6.72 17.23
CA HIS A 127 -4.18 5.35 17.27
C HIS A 127 -5.28 4.30 17.16
N GLY A 128 -6.45 4.57 17.74
CA GLY A 128 -7.63 3.71 17.64
C GLY A 128 -8.10 3.57 16.20
N HIS A 129 -8.27 4.71 15.50
CA HIS A 129 -8.63 4.71 14.08
C HIS A 129 -7.58 4.04 13.20
N LEU A 130 -6.29 4.27 13.46
CA LEU A 130 -5.20 3.58 12.77
C LEU A 130 -5.30 2.07 12.94
N PHE A 131 -5.51 1.59 14.17
CA PHE A 131 -5.67 0.16 14.45
C PHE A 131 -6.88 -0.42 13.69
N GLN A 132 -8.04 0.24 13.76
CA GLN A 132 -9.24 -0.20 13.04
C GLN A 132 -9.01 -0.32 11.53
N LEU A 133 -8.32 0.66 10.93
CA LEU A 133 -7.98 0.59 9.51
C LEU A 133 -7.05 -0.57 9.19
N ARG A 134 -6.06 -0.84 10.04
CA ARG A 134 -5.17 -2.01 9.87
C ARG A 134 -5.93 -3.33 10.04
N CYS A 135 -6.97 -3.39 10.88
CA CYS A 135 -7.87 -4.55 10.94
C CYS A 135 -8.69 -4.72 9.64
N ILE A 136 -9.06 -3.65 8.94
CA ILE A 136 -9.67 -3.75 7.61
C ILE A 136 -8.63 -4.24 6.58
N GLN A 137 -7.43 -3.69 6.58
CA GLN A 137 -6.35 -4.12 5.67
C GLN A 137 -5.95 -5.58 5.86
N SER A 138 -5.81 -6.06 7.10
CA SER A 138 -5.50 -7.47 7.36
C SER A 138 -6.62 -8.38 6.85
N ARG A 139 -7.90 -7.99 7.00
CA ARG A 139 -9.02 -8.72 6.37
C ARG A 139 -8.93 -8.75 4.85
N ILE A 140 -8.57 -7.65 4.20
CA ILE A 140 -8.32 -7.61 2.75
C ILE A 140 -7.22 -8.60 2.39
N ARG A 141 -6.09 -8.59 3.10
CA ARG A 141 -4.94 -9.48 2.85
C ARG A 141 -5.28 -10.96 3.04
N HIS A 142 -5.93 -11.33 4.15
CA HIS A 142 -6.35 -12.71 4.40
C HIS A 142 -7.43 -13.18 3.41
N PHE A 143 -8.30 -12.27 2.97
CA PHE A 143 -9.26 -12.56 1.92
C PHE A 143 -8.57 -12.81 0.58
N ASN A 144 -7.64 -11.95 0.17
CA ASN A 144 -6.83 -12.11 -1.05
C ASN A 144 -6.05 -13.45 -1.05
N LYS A 145 -5.46 -13.84 0.10
CA LYS A 145 -4.85 -15.19 0.26
C LYS A 145 -5.85 -16.32 -0.02
N LYS A 146 -7.11 -16.18 0.39
CA LYS A 146 -8.17 -17.16 0.10
C LYS A 146 -8.62 -17.11 -1.36
N LEU A 147 -8.66 -15.91 -1.96
CA LEU A 147 -9.04 -15.72 -3.37
C LEU A 147 -8.13 -16.46 -4.34
N GLN A 148 -6.84 -16.59 -4.04
CA GLN A 148 -5.91 -17.35 -4.87
C GLN A 148 -6.33 -18.83 -5.07
N LYS A 149 -7.23 -19.34 -4.22
CA LYS A 149 -7.77 -20.72 -4.31
C LYS A 149 -9.10 -20.82 -5.07
N LEU A 150 -9.73 -19.70 -5.40
CA LEU A 150 -11.02 -19.64 -6.08
C LEU A 150 -10.84 -19.46 -7.59
N ASP A 151 -11.85 -19.80 -8.38
CA ASP A 151 -11.84 -19.53 -9.83
C ASP A 151 -11.97 -18.04 -10.13
N ALA A 152 -11.40 -17.63 -11.27
CA ALA A 152 -11.37 -16.24 -11.73
C ALA A 152 -12.73 -15.53 -11.78
N GLY A 153 -13.77 -16.25 -12.17
CA GLY A 153 -15.13 -15.73 -12.37
C GLY A 153 -16.07 -15.99 -11.20
N ASP A 154 -15.57 -16.43 -10.05
CA ASP A 154 -16.41 -16.71 -8.88
C ASP A 154 -17.07 -15.41 -8.36
N PRO A 155 -18.42 -15.31 -8.34
CA PRO A 155 -19.13 -14.10 -7.90
C PRO A 155 -18.87 -13.75 -6.42
N PHE A 156 -18.42 -14.72 -5.62
CA PHE A 156 -18.01 -14.50 -4.23
C PHE A 156 -16.86 -13.51 -4.12
N ARG A 157 -15.96 -13.47 -5.14
CA ARG A 157 -14.85 -12.51 -5.20
C ARG A 157 -15.36 -11.09 -5.14
N GLU A 158 -16.31 -10.77 -6.01
CA GLU A 158 -16.86 -9.43 -6.16
C GLU A 158 -17.72 -9.02 -4.98
N THR A 159 -18.55 -9.93 -4.48
CA THR A 159 -19.40 -9.67 -3.29
C THR A 159 -18.55 -9.31 -2.07
N CYS A 160 -17.45 -10.04 -1.85
CA CYS A 160 -16.57 -9.76 -0.73
C CYS A 160 -15.74 -8.47 -0.94
N ARG A 161 -15.31 -8.19 -2.18
CA ARG A 161 -14.63 -6.93 -2.52
C ARG A 161 -15.52 -5.73 -2.19
N LEU A 162 -16.77 -5.75 -2.64
CA LEU A 162 -17.76 -4.70 -2.38
C LEU A 162 -18.00 -4.52 -0.87
N ARG A 163 -18.19 -5.61 -0.13
CA ARG A 163 -18.33 -5.55 1.33
C ARG A 163 -17.13 -4.87 2.03
N LEU A 164 -15.89 -5.20 1.62
CA LEU A 164 -14.69 -4.59 2.19
C LEU A 164 -14.54 -3.12 1.77
N LYS A 165 -14.98 -2.75 0.55
CA LYS A 165 -15.05 -1.37 0.07
C LYS A 165 -16.05 -0.55 0.88
N ASP A 166 -17.22 -1.09 1.17
CA ASP A 166 -18.24 -0.43 2.01
C ASP A 166 -17.71 -0.21 3.42
N GLU A 167 -17.01 -1.19 3.98
CA GLU A 167 -16.40 -1.07 5.30
C GLU A 167 -15.30 0.00 5.36
N LEU A 168 -14.43 0.05 4.36
CA LEU A 168 -13.44 1.13 4.21
C LEU A 168 -14.13 2.50 4.12
N SER A 169 -15.21 2.59 3.34
CA SER A 169 -15.96 3.84 3.14
C SER A 169 -16.65 4.30 4.42
N ALA A 170 -17.27 3.38 5.16
CA ALA A 170 -17.84 3.65 6.47
C ALA A 170 -16.77 4.09 7.48
N TRP A 171 -15.56 3.51 7.42
CA TRP A 171 -14.44 3.96 8.24
C TRP A 171 -14.00 5.38 7.87
N LYS A 172 -13.91 5.72 6.57
CA LYS A 172 -13.56 7.06 6.09
C LYS A 172 -14.53 8.12 6.60
N GLN A 173 -15.84 7.85 6.51
CA GLN A 173 -16.87 8.74 7.05
C GLN A 173 -16.74 8.99 8.56
N ARG A 174 -16.35 7.96 9.33
CA ARG A 174 -16.16 8.10 10.79
C ARG A 174 -14.98 9.00 11.17
N ILE A 175 -13.95 9.09 10.33
CA ILE A 175 -12.77 9.92 10.62
C ILE A 175 -12.90 11.35 10.08
N GLU A 176 -13.85 11.64 9.19
CA GLU A 176 -14.06 12.97 8.61
C GLU A 176 -14.17 14.09 9.67
N PRO A 177 -14.93 13.92 10.77
CA PRO A 177 -14.97 14.94 11.81
C PRO A 177 -13.59 15.20 12.41
N LEU A 178 -12.77 14.16 12.62
CA LEU A 178 -11.41 14.28 13.16
C LEU A 178 -10.47 14.97 12.17
N THR A 179 -10.60 14.67 10.87
CA THR A 179 -9.77 15.31 9.83
C THR A 179 -10.11 16.77 9.63
N ASN A 180 -11.37 17.15 9.86
CA ASN A 180 -11.85 18.50 9.66
C ASN A 180 -11.76 19.40 10.91
N SER A 181 -11.66 18.82 12.11
CA SER A 181 -11.74 19.57 13.38
C SER A 181 -10.43 19.74 14.14
N SER A 182 -9.33 19.10 13.72
CA SER A 182 -8.14 19.05 14.59
C SER A 182 -7.35 20.36 14.58
N PRO A 183 -6.99 20.92 15.75
CA PRO A 183 -5.90 21.88 15.84
C PRO A 183 -4.60 21.19 15.41
N LYS A 184 -3.70 21.92 14.77
CA LYS A 184 -2.32 21.48 14.51
C LYS A 184 -1.63 21.29 15.87
N ASP A 185 -1.76 20.11 16.46
CA ASP A 185 -0.95 19.77 17.63
C ASP A 185 0.50 19.66 17.14
N ASP A 186 1.47 20.23 17.88
CA ASP A 186 2.88 20.31 17.47
C ASP A 186 3.55 18.93 17.32
N LEU A 187 2.85 17.87 17.72
CA LEU A 187 3.25 16.48 17.49
C LEU A 187 2.91 16.06 16.06
N VAL A 188 3.92 16.17 15.18
CA VAL A 188 3.99 15.73 13.77
C VAL A 188 3.33 14.36 13.47
N TYR A 189 3.12 13.52 14.48
CA TYR A 189 2.56 12.17 14.39
C TYR A 189 1.02 12.11 14.36
N HIS A 190 0.33 13.23 14.64
CA HIS A 190 -1.13 13.30 14.72
C HIS A 190 -1.77 14.18 13.65
N GLU A 191 -1.09 14.34 12.51
CA GLU A 191 -1.67 14.96 11.31
C GLU A 191 -2.86 14.11 10.82
N PRO A 192 -4.11 14.59 10.97
CA PRO A 192 -5.29 13.78 10.63
C PRO A 192 -5.32 13.38 9.15
N GLY A 193 -4.76 14.21 8.25
CA GLY A 193 -4.62 13.90 6.83
C GLY A 193 -3.80 12.64 6.53
N SER A 194 -2.99 12.18 7.49
CA SER A 194 -2.30 10.90 7.37
C SER A 194 -3.26 9.70 7.40
N LEU A 195 -4.39 9.79 8.11
CA LEU A 195 -5.42 8.74 8.12
C LEU A 195 -6.15 8.64 6.78
N SER A 196 -6.47 9.78 6.14
CA SER A 196 -7.07 9.81 4.81
C SER A 196 -6.16 9.15 3.77
N LYS A 197 -4.85 9.45 3.80
CA LYS A 197 -3.88 8.78 2.94
C LYS A 197 -3.81 7.26 3.19
N LEU A 198 -3.91 6.82 4.45
CA LEU A 198 -3.95 5.38 4.75
C LEU A 198 -5.20 4.69 4.20
N TYR A 199 -6.32 5.40 4.10
CA TYR A 199 -7.49 4.90 3.37
C TYR A 199 -7.16 4.68 1.90
N ASP A 200 -6.54 5.65 1.22
CA ASP A 200 -6.21 5.52 -0.21
C ASP A 200 -5.26 4.35 -0.47
N TYR A 201 -4.29 4.12 0.41
CA TYR A 201 -3.46 2.92 0.38
C TYR A 201 -4.29 1.64 0.53
N SER A 202 -5.24 1.61 1.47
CA SER A 202 -6.10 0.46 1.70
C SER A 202 -6.95 0.14 0.47
N LEU A 203 -7.48 1.17 -0.19
CA LEU A 203 -8.21 1.03 -1.43
C LEU A 203 -7.32 0.47 -2.54
N SER A 204 -6.08 0.97 -2.68
CA SER A 204 -5.13 0.44 -3.66
C SER A 204 -4.82 -1.04 -3.45
N ILE A 205 -4.75 -1.51 -2.20
CA ILE A 205 -4.53 -2.92 -1.85
C ILE A 205 -5.77 -3.76 -2.18
N LEU A 206 -6.96 -3.25 -1.88
CA LEU A 206 -8.22 -3.92 -2.21
C LEU A 206 -8.37 -4.12 -3.73
N MET A 207 -7.95 -3.11 -4.50
CA MET A 207 -8.10 -3.08 -5.96
C MET A 207 -6.92 -3.73 -6.71
N GLN A 208 -5.93 -4.28 -6.01
CA GLN A 208 -4.70 -4.78 -6.64
C GLN A 208 -4.85 -6.11 -7.37
N GLU A 209 -5.77 -6.98 -6.93
CA GLU A 209 -5.94 -8.30 -7.53
C GLU A 209 -6.84 -8.19 -8.74
N ARG A 210 -6.18 -8.19 -9.92
CA ARG A 210 -6.79 -7.97 -11.23
C ARG A 210 -7.63 -6.69 -11.23
N PRO A 211 -7.17 -5.65 -11.90
CA PRO A 211 -8.04 -4.54 -12.24
C PRO A 211 -9.02 -5.00 -13.34
N CYS A 212 -9.89 -5.96 -13.02
CA CYS A 212 -11.28 -6.02 -13.46
C CYS A 212 -11.95 -4.78 -12.87
N MET A 213 -11.55 -3.66 -13.44
CA MET A 213 -12.19 -2.39 -13.27
C MET A 213 -13.49 -2.50 -14.05
N THR A 214 -14.53 -2.98 -13.36
CA THR A 214 -15.83 -3.29 -13.94
C THR A 214 -16.55 -2.04 -14.44
N GLY A 215 -16.08 -0.84 -14.05
CA GLY A 215 -16.53 0.42 -14.61
C GLY A 215 -15.44 1.50 -14.68
N ALA A 216 -15.49 2.34 -15.72
CA ALA A 216 -14.60 3.48 -15.92
C ALA A 216 -14.55 4.41 -14.70
N GLU A 217 -15.68 4.61 -14.01
CA GLU A 217 -15.79 5.43 -12.80
C GLU A 217 -14.97 4.88 -11.62
N GLU A 218 -14.97 3.55 -11.41
CA GLU A 218 -14.16 2.95 -10.34
C GLU A 218 -12.67 3.16 -10.59
N VAL A 219 -12.26 3.16 -11.87
CA VAL A 219 -10.89 3.48 -12.28
C VAL A 219 -10.56 4.91 -12.01
N GLY A 220 -11.45 5.82 -12.43
CA GLY A 220 -11.28 7.24 -12.21
C GLY A 220 -11.06 7.56 -10.74
N TYR A 221 -11.90 6.97 -9.88
CA TYR A 221 -11.79 7.10 -8.43
C TYR A 221 -10.46 6.54 -7.89
N LEU A 222 -10.03 5.37 -8.35
CA LEU A 222 -8.74 4.79 -7.94
C LEU A 222 -7.56 5.67 -8.36
N VAL A 223 -7.62 6.25 -9.56
CA VAL A 223 -6.61 7.19 -10.09
C VAL A 223 -6.54 8.45 -9.21
N GLU A 224 -7.68 9.02 -8.85
CA GLU A 224 -7.75 10.17 -7.94
C GLU A 224 -7.14 9.84 -6.57
N CYS A 225 -7.59 8.75 -5.93
CA CYS A 225 -7.06 8.31 -4.64
C CYS A 225 -5.54 8.08 -4.67
N CYS A 226 -5.04 7.38 -5.69
CA CYS A 226 -3.60 7.11 -5.78
C CYS A 226 -2.79 8.39 -6.02
N SER A 227 -3.30 9.31 -6.85
CA SER A 227 -2.68 10.62 -7.07
C SER A 227 -2.64 11.45 -5.80
N GLU A 228 -3.77 11.59 -5.11
CA GLU A 228 -3.89 12.35 -3.87
C GLU A 228 -2.91 11.83 -2.82
N ALA A 229 -2.84 10.51 -2.64
CA ALA A 229 -1.92 9.89 -1.70
C ALA A 229 -0.44 10.13 -2.05
N CYS A 230 -0.07 10.18 -3.35
CA CYS A 230 1.28 10.53 -3.78
C CYS A 230 1.62 12.00 -3.48
N ARG A 231 0.71 12.94 -3.82
CA ARG A 231 0.91 14.38 -3.57
C ARG A 231 0.99 14.70 -2.08
N THR A 232 0.04 14.18 -1.31
CA THR A 232 -0.04 14.36 0.15
C THR A 232 1.20 13.78 0.83
N PHE A 233 1.68 12.62 0.40
CA PHE A 233 2.93 12.06 0.93
C PHE A 233 4.13 12.96 0.65
N GLN A 234 4.29 13.44 -0.59
CA GLN A 234 5.42 14.30 -0.95
C GLN A 234 5.44 15.56 -0.08
N ALA A 235 4.28 16.21 0.10
CA ALA A 235 4.16 17.40 0.95
C ALA A 235 4.61 17.12 2.40
N TYR A 236 4.23 15.97 2.96
CA TYR A 236 4.66 15.60 4.30
C TYR A 236 6.14 15.22 4.39
N GLN A 237 6.70 14.61 3.35
CA GLN A 237 8.12 14.27 3.30
C GLN A 237 9.01 15.54 3.23
N GLU A 238 8.52 16.61 2.58
CA GLU A 238 9.17 17.93 2.52
C GLU A 238 9.25 18.60 3.88
N ASN A 239 8.23 18.40 4.72
CA ASN A 239 8.20 18.87 6.10
C ASN A 239 9.11 18.06 7.06
N ASN A 240 10.06 17.26 6.52
CA ASN A 240 11.08 16.50 7.24
C ASN A 240 10.56 15.51 8.31
N SER A 241 9.31 15.07 8.20
CA SER A 241 8.78 14.10 9.16
C SER A 241 9.41 12.72 8.97
N VAL A 242 10.03 12.20 10.04
CA VAL A 242 10.88 11.00 10.03
C VAL A 242 10.10 9.75 9.61
N ILE A 243 8.81 9.66 9.94
CA ILE A 243 7.94 8.52 9.60
C ILE A 243 7.76 8.32 8.09
N TYR A 244 8.01 9.36 7.28
CA TYR A 244 7.95 9.30 5.82
C TYR A 244 9.30 8.96 5.18
N ARG A 245 10.26 8.50 6.00
CA ARG A 245 11.59 8.06 5.58
C ARG A 245 11.87 6.63 6.08
N THR A 246 10.90 5.75 5.87
CA THR A 246 10.99 4.32 6.13
C THR A 246 10.98 3.52 4.83
N TRP A 247 11.49 2.30 4.86
CA TRP A 247 11.36 1.36 3.75
C TRP A 247 9.90 1.01 3.45
N THR A 248 9.04 0.92 4.48
CA THR A 248 7.58 0.75 4.28
C THR A 248 7.01 1.87 3.43
N ALA A 249 7.36 3.12 3.75
CA ALA A 249 6.88 4.30 3.05
C ALA A 249 7.31 4.30 1.57
N LEU A 250 8.56 3.90 1.28
CA LEU A 250 9.03 3.68 -0.08
C LEU A 250 8.18 2.63 -0.81
N MET A 251 7.96 1.46 -0.21
CA MET A 251 7.20 0.36 -0.83
C MET A 251 5.76 0.78 -1.14
N TYR A 252 5.11 1.48 -0.22
CA TYR A 252 3.76 1.99 -0.40
C TYR A 252 3.69 3.06 -1.50
N GLN A 253 4.64 4.00 -1.54
CA GLN A 253 4.71 5.02 -2.60
C GLN A 253 4.96 4.38 -3.97
N PHE A 254 5.88 3.43 -4.05
CA PHE A 254 6.12 2.68 -5.27
C PHE A 254 4.86 1.92 -5.73
N ARG A 255 4.15 1.24 -4.81
CA ARG A 255 2.87 0.58 -5.13
C ARG A 255 1.87 1.55 -5.76
N LEU A 256 1.64 2.72 -5.15
CA LEU A 256 0.69 3.70 -5.70
C LEU A 256 1.13 4.20 -7.08
N GLY A 257 2.42 4.48 -7.26
CA GLY A 257 2.98 4.87 -8.54
C GLY A 257 2.74 3.81 -9.62
N ILE A 258 3.04 2.54 -9.33
CA ILE A 258 2.80 1.43 -10.24
C ILE A 258 1.30 1.25 -10.51
N MET A 259 0.44 1.41 -9.50
CA MET A 259 -1.02 1.35 -9.69
C MET A 259 -1.51 2.45 -10.64
N LEU A 260 -1.03 3.68 -10.48
CA LEU A 260 -1.34 4.78 -11.41
C LEU A 260 -0.92 4.41 -12.83
N LEU A 261 0.36 4.04 -13.03
CA LEU A 261 0.88 3.65 -14.34
C LEU A 261 0.08 2.50 -14.95
N TYR A 262 -0.31 1.53 -14.13
CA TYR A 262 -1.13 0.41 -14.53
C TYR A 262 -2.52 0.86 -15.01
N CYS A 263 -3.20 1.73 -14.27
CA CYS A 263 -4.50 2.29 -14.70
C CYS A 263 -4.39 3.01 -16.04
N TYR A 264 -3.33 3.80 -16.25
CA TYR A 264 -3.07 4.43 -17.56
C TYR A 264 -2.78 3.42 -18.65
N ALA A 265 -1.96 2.40 -18.37
CA ALA A 265 -1.63 1.37 -19.31
C ALA A 265 -2.88 0.61 -19.73
N MET A 266 -3.66 0.08 -18.78
CA MET A 266 -4.72 -0.87 -19.09
C MET A 266 -6.02 -0.22 -19.52
N THR A 267 -6.35 0.99 -19.06
CA THR A 267 -7.59 1.66 -19.44
C THR A 267 -7.47 2.32 -20.82
N PRO A 268 -8.27 1.91 -21.82
CA PRO A 268 -8.24 2.56 -23.12
C PRO A 268 -8.63 4.04 -23.05
N PRO A 269 -8.03 4.92 -23.87
CA PRO A 269 -8.30 6.36 -23.82
C PRO A 269 -9.78 6.74 -23.88
N LEU A 270 -10.58 5.98 -24.63
CA LEU A 270 -12.03 6.18 -24.75
C LEU A 270 -12.81 5.90 -23.45
N PHE A 271 -12.25 5.12 -22.53
CA PHE A 271 -12.86 4.78 -21.24
C PHE A 271 -12.19 5.49 -20.07
N ARG A 272 -11.31 6.46 -20.33
CA ARG A 272 -10.69 7.27 -19.28
C ARG A 272 -11.65 8.38 -18.88
N THR A 273 -11.99 8.44 -17.59
CA THR A 273 -12.76 9.54 -17.00
C THR A 273 -11.93 10.83 -16.95
N ALA A 274 -12.57 11.93 -16.56
CA ALA A 274 -11.90 13.22 -16.34
C ALA A 274 -10.74 13.15 -15.32
N SER A 275 -10.79 12.18 -14.41
CA SER A 275 -9.74 11.88 -13.43
C SER A 275 -8.36 11.64 -14.08
N PHE A 276 -8.30 11.12 -15.30
CA PHE A 276 -7.04 10.85 -16.02
C PHE A 276 -6.41 12.08 -16.67
N THR A 277 -7.16 13.18 -16.83
CA THR A 277 -6.66 14.41 -17.44
C THR A 277 -6.59 15.57 -16.45
N SER A 278 -7.04 15.35 -15.22
CA SER A 278 -6.93 16.30 -14.12
C SER A 278 -5.46 16.70 -13.88
N PRO A 279 -5.17 18.01 -13.72
CA PRO A 279 -3.84 18.49 -13.35
C PRO A 279 -3.32 17.86 -12.05
N GLU A 280 -4.21 17.60 -11.10
CA GLU A 280 -3.89 16.95 -9.84
C GLU A 280 -3.38 15.53 -10.05
N THR A 281 -3.97 14.77 -10.97
CA THR A 281 -3.50 13.42 -11.34
C THR A 281 -2.11 13.44 -11.96
N ILE A 282 -1.87 14.37 -12.90
CA ILE A 282 -0.55 14.54 -13.52
C ILE A 282 0.49 14.92 -12.46
N SER A 283 0.13 15.83 -11.55
CA SER A 283 0.97 16.20 -10.42
C SER A 283 1.26 15.00 -9.51
N GLY A 284 0.31 14.08 -9.31
CA GLY A 284 0.52 12.87 -8.50
C GLY A 284 1.59 11.93 -9.05
N LEU A 285 1.67 11.78 -10.39
CA LEU A 285 2.73 11.01 -11.04
C LEU A 285 4.11 11.62 -10.77
N ASP A 286 4.26 12.94 -10.94
CA ASP A 286 5.52 13.63 -10.66
C ASP A 286 5.87 13.61 -9.16
N SER A 287 4.87 13.74 -8.28
CA SER A 287 5.05 13.60 -6.83
C SER A 287 5.60 12.22 -6.44
N CYS A 288 5.10 11.16 -7.06
CA CYS A 288 5.63 9.81 -6.87
C CYS A 288 7.09 9.73 -7.32
N ARG A 289 7.40 10.20 -8.54
CA ARG A 289 8.78 10.21 -9.07
C ARG A 289 9.76 10.93 -8.14
N ARG A 290 9.44 12.15 -7.71
CA ARG A 290 10.27 12.96 -6.81
C ARG A 290 10.47 12.28 -5.44
N THR A 291 9.43 11.60 -4.96
CA THR A 291 9.50 10.84 -3.70
C THR A 291 10.48 9.66 -3.82
N LEU A 292 10.38 8.88 -4.91
CA LEU A 292 11.30 7.77 -5.18
C LEU A 292 12.74 8.26 -5.36
N GLU A 293 12.92 9.41 -6.02
CA GLU A 293 14.23 10.06 -6.17
C GLU A 293 14.87 10.37 -4.82
N ARG A 294 14.12 10.97 -3.89
CA ARG A 294 14.61 11.23 -2.52
C ARG A 294 14.99 9.97 -1.77
N PHE A 295 14.22 8.89 -1.92
CA PHE A 295 14.58 7.61 -1.33
C PHE A 295 15.85 7.03 -1.94
N SER A 296 16.04 7.14 -3.26
CA SER A 296 17.25 6.67 -3.94
C SER A 296 18.51 7.42 -3.51
N THR A 297 18.40 8.72 -3.23
CA THR A 297 19.49 9.52 -2.68
C THR A 297 19.81 9.11 -1.23
N ARG A 298 18.80 8.71 -0.46
CA ARG A 298 18.97 8.26 0.93
C ARG A 298 19.56 6.85 1.01
N TRP A 299 19.06 5.94 0.20
CA TRP A 299 19.44 4.52 0.19
C TRP A 299 19.79 4.10 -1.24
N PRO A 300 21.06 3.80 -1.54
CA PRO A 300 21.46 3.38 -2.89
C PRO A 300 20.68 2.17 -3.42
N ARG A 301 20.32 1.22 -2.53
CA ARG A 301 19.47 0.06 -2.89
C ARG A 301 18.06 0.47 -3.32
N ALA A 302 17.58 1.66 -2.99
CA ALA A 302 16.28 2.15 -3.45
C ALA A 302 16.29 2.68 -4.90
N LEU A 303 17.46 2.77 -5.56
CA LEU A 303 17.58 3.28 -6.92
C LEU A 303 16.73 2.48 -7.93
N VAL A 304 16.65 1.16 -7.76
CA VAL A 304 15.85 0.28 -8.63
C VAL A 304 14.38 0.69 -8.69
N PHE A 305 13.81 1.23 -7.60
CA PHE A 305 12.41 1.67 -7.55
C PHE A 305 12.17 2.87 -8.46
N LEU A 306 13.07 3.86 -8.39
CA LEU A 306 13.03 5.03 -9.27
C LEU A 306 13.20 4.62 -10.73
N GLN A 307 14.22 3.81 -11.03
CA GLN A 307 14.54 3.40 -12.40
C GLN A 307 13.42 2.56 -13.02
N SER A 308 12.83 1.66 -12.24
CA SER A 308 11.66 0.87 -12.66
C SER A 308 10.47 1.77 -12.97
N TYR A 309 10.16 2.70 -12.06
CA TYR A 309 9.04 3.63 -12.23
C TYR A 309 9.22 4.51 -13.47
N GLN A 310 10.41 5.08 -13.67
CA GLN A 310 10.72 5.93 -14.83
C GLN A 310 10.60 5.17 -16.14
N LEU A 311 11.19 3.97 -16.23
CA LEU A 311 11.15 3.16 -17.43
C LEU A 311 9.72 2.75 -17.81
N LEU A 312 8.89 2.43 -16.81
CA LEU A 312 7.47 2.13 -17.03
C LEU A 312 6.69 3.39 -17.41
N ALA A 313 6.95 4.53 -16.76
CA ALA A 313 6.29 5.80 -17.09
C ALA A 313 6.59 6.23 -18.53
N GLU A 314 7.86 6.12 -18.96
CA GLU A 314 8.25 6.32 -20.36
C GLU A 314 7.45 5.41 -21.29
N ALA A 315 7.40 4.10 -21.02
CA ALA A 315 6.64 3.17 -21.86
C ALA A 315 5.12 3.44 -21.89
N VAL A 316 4.54 3.91 -20.77
CA VAL A 316 3.10 4.20 -20.67
C VAL A 316 2.73 5.51 -21.38
N PHE A 317 3.61 6.50 -21.35
CA PHE A 317 3.34 7.85 -21.84
C PHE A 317 4.10 8.25 -23.10
N GLU A 318 4.93 7.37 -23.67
CA GLU A 318 5.68 7.67 -24.88
C GLU A 318 4.76 8.09 -26.03
N GLY A 319 5.09 9.26 -26.59
CA GLY A 319 4.22 10.24 -27.24
C GLY A 319 4.73 11.62 -26.77
N PRO A 320 4.69 12.70 -27.57
CA PRO A 320 5.46 13.92 -27.28
C PRO A 320 5.03 14.69 -26.01
N ALA A 321 4.03 14.21 -25.26
CA ALA A 321 3.43 14.95 -24.15
C ALA A 321 4.20 14.88 -22.81
N VAL A 322 4.99 13.84 -22.52
CA VAL A 322 5.64 13.73 -21.18
C VAL A 322 7.11 14.15 -21.18
N GLY A 323 7.78 14.08 -22.33
CA GLY A 323 9.12 14.65 -22.51
C GLY A 323 9.14 16.19 -22.43
N GLN A 324 8.02 16.86 -22.70
CA GLN A 324 7.96 18.32 -22.76
C GLN A 324 7.53 18.99 -21.44
N VAL A 325 6.95 18.25 -20.50
CA VAL A 325 6.65 18.79 -19.14
C VAL A 325 7.91 18.80 -18.26
N CYS A 326 8.90 17.98 -18.58
CA CYS A 326 10.17 17.90 -17.82
C CYS A 326 11.26 18.86 -18.33
N SER A 327 11.04 19.62 -19.40
CA SER A 327 12.02 20.57 -19.92
C SER A 327 11.37 21.79 -20.58
N SER A 328 11.45 22.92 -19.87
CA SER A 328 11.36 24.31 -20.32
C SER A 328 9.98 25.01 -20.41
N SER A 329 9.90 26.10 -19.64
CA SER A 329 9.27 27.40 -19.89
C SER A 329 8.02 27.49 -20.77
N MET A 330 6.96 28.06 -20.16
CA MET A 330 5.86 28.80 -20.77
C MET A 330 6.17 29.39 -22.16
N MET A 331 5.41 29.00 -23.18
CA MET A 331 4.51 29.86 -23.98
C MET A 331 3.94 29.09 -25.17
N ASP A 332 2.66 29.35 -25.44
CA ASP A 332 1.92 29.22 -26.70
C ASP A 332 1.96 27.89 -27.47
N SER A 333 0.85 27.16 -27.44
CA SER A 333 -0.16 27.20 -28.52
C SER A 333 -1.04 25.95 -28.53
N SER A 334 -2.31 26.20 -28.81
CA SER A 334 -3.44 25.28 -28.87
C SER A 334 -3.41 24.37 -30.10
N SER A 335 -3.40 23.04 -29.89
CA SER A 335 -4.09 22.08 -30.76
C SER A 335 -4.27 20.71 -30.07
N PRO A 336 -5.43 20.03 -30.24
CA PRO A 336 -5.68 18.73 -29.63
C PRO A 336 -5.05 17.64 -30.51
N GLN A 337 -3.78 17.33 -30.30
CA GLN A 337 -3.10 16.28 -31.04
C GLN A 337 -3.35 14.90 -30.41
N SER A 338 -3.89 14.01 -31.24
CA SER A 338 -4.16 12.60 -31.01
C SER A 338 -2.98 11.86 -30.37
N LEU A 339 -3.19 11.33 -29.18
CA LEU A 339 -2.27 10.41 -28.50
C LEU A 339 -2.34 9.02 -29.17
N SER A 340 -1.69 8.89 -30.32
CA SER A 340 -1.47 7.61 -31.01
C SER A 340 -0.01 7.24 -30.81
N SER A 341 0.30 6.27 -29.94
CA SER A 341 1.66 5.76 -29.78
C SER A 341 1.68 4.27 -29.44
N SER A 342 2.72 3.58 -29.89
CA SER A 342 2.90 2.14 -29.74
C SER A 342 3.37 1.81 -28.32
N TYR A 343 2.52 1.19 -27.51
CA TYR A 343 2.65 1.07 -26.05
C TYR A 343 3.44 -0.14 -25.51
N ALA A 344 4.28 -0.80 -26.33
CA ALA A 344 4.98 -2.00 -25.88
C ALA A 344 6.44 -1.72 -25.51
N LEU A 345 6.85 -2.20 -24.34
CA LEU A 345 8.27 -2.29 -23.96
C LEU A 345 8.94 -3.34 -24.85
N GLU A 346 9.74 -2.88 -25.81
CA GLU A 346 10.44 -3.74 -26.77
C GLU A 346 11.97 -3.69 -26.59
N GLY A 347 12.65 -4.74 -27.08
CA GLY A 347 14.11 -4.81 -27.16
C GLY A 347 14.84 -4.62 -25.82
N GLU A 348 15.84 -3.74 -25.81
CA GLU A 348 16.73 -3.49 -24.67
C GLU A 348 15.99 -2.98 -23.42
N ARG A 349 14.91 -2.21 -23.61
CA ARG A 349 14.13 -1.69 -22.49
C ARG A 349 13.43 -2.81 -21.73
N LYS A 350 12.90 -3.81 -22.44
CA LYS A 350 12.28 -4.99 -21.82
C LYS A 350 13.31 -5.80 -21.03
N VAL A 351 14.52 -6.00 -21.58
CA VAL A 351 15.62 -6.69 -20.88
C VAL A 351 16.04 -5.92 -19.63
N ARG A 352 16.18 -4.59 -19.72
CA ARG A 352 16.50 -3.74 -18.58
C ARG A 352 15.43 -3.86 -17.48
N MET A 353 14.15 -3.82 -17.86
CA MET A 353 13.06 -3.95 -16.92
C MET A 353 13.07 -5.33 -16.23
N GLN A 354 13.37 -6.41 -16.95
CA GLN A 354 13.53 -7.75 -16.35
C GLN A 354 14.67 -7.80 -15.32
N GLY A 355 15.78 -7.09 -15.58
CA GLY A 355 16.87 -6.91 -14.61
C GLY A 355 16.37 -6.22 -13.34
N TYR A 356 15.68 -5.09 -13.47
CA TYR A 356 15.11 -4.36 -12.34
C TYR A 356 14.08 -5.19 -11.57
N MET A 357 13.24 -5.97 -12.26
CA MET A 357 12.28 -6.87 -11.62
C MET A 357 12.95 -7.94 -10.77
N THR A 358 14.09 -8.48 -11.21
CA THR A 358 14.88 -9.42 -10.41
C THR A 358 15.34 -8.75 -9.12
N GLU A 359 15.85 -7.52 -9.20
CA GLU A 359 16.29 -6.77 -8.03
C GLU A 359 15.13 -6.35 -7.10
N LEU A 360 13.98 -5.93 -7.64
CA LEU A 360 12.77 -5.67 -6.86
C LEU A 360 12.33 -6.92 -6.08
N ARG A 361 12.39 -8.11 -6.70
CA ARG A 361 12.10 -9.38 -6.00
C ARG A 361 13.13 -9.70 -4.93
N MET A 362 14.42 -9.44 -5.16
CA MET A 362 15.46 -9.59 -4.12
C MET A 362 15.24 -8.65 -2.94
N GLN A 363 14.57 -7.52 -3.14
CA GLN A 363 14.15 -6.60 -2.07
C GLN A 363 12.75 -6.93 -1.50
N HIS A 364 12.22 -8.10 -1.84
CA HIS A 364 10.94 -8.62 -1.35
C HIS A 364 9.72 -7.72 -1.65
N VAL A 365 9.77 -6.92 -2.73
CA VAL A 365 8.63 -6.12 -3.18
C VAL A 365 7.40 -7.02 -3.33
N HIS A 366 6.25 -6.53 -2.84
CA HIS A 366 5.03 -7.32 -2.80
C HIS A 366 4.65 -7.90 -4.17
N GLN A 367 4.36 -9.20 -4.23
CA GLN A 367 4.13 -9.95 -5.47
C GLN A 367 3.03 -9.35 -6.35
N ALA A 368 1.95 -8.84 -5.75
CA ALA A 368 0.90 -8.14 -6.51
C ALA A 368 1.45 -6.96 -7.33
N VAL A 369 2.40 -6.18 -6.79
CA VAL A 369 3.03 -5.07 -7.52
C VAL A 369 3.90 -5.59 -8.66
N ILE A 370 4.65 -6.67 -8.41
CA ILE A 370 5.43 -7.35 -9.45
C ILE A 370 4.53 -7.82 -10.59
N ASN A 371 3.37 -8.41 -10.30
CA ASN A 371 2.41 -8.85 -11.31
C ASN A 371 1.89 -7.67 -12.14
N LEU A 372 1.54 -6.54 -11.52
CA LEU A 372 1.13 -5.33 -12.25
C LEU A 372 2.23 -4.86 -13.23
N ILE A 373 3.50 -4.89 -12.80
CA ILE A 373 4.64 -4.57 -13.66
C ILE A 373 4.75 -5.56 -14.83
N GLU A 374 4.64 -6.87 -14.57
CA GLU A 374 4.68 -7.91 -15.61
C GLU A 374 3.61 -7.70 -16.66
N GLU A 375 2.40 -7.37 -16.24
CA GLU A 375 1.27 -7.12 -17.13
C GLU A 375 1.51 -5.87 -17.99
N ILE A 376 2.04 -4.78 -17.43
CA ILE A 376 2.43 -3.59 -18.21
C ILE A 376 3.49 -3.96 -19.25
N VAL A 377 4.54 -4.70 -18.85
CA VAL A 377 5.67 -5.07 -19.70
C VAL A 377 5.28 -6.03 -20.82
N ASN A 378 4.35 -6.95 -20.56
CA ASN A 378 3.92 -7.97 -21.51
C ASN A 378 2.66 -7.59 -22.30
N ARG A 379 2.19 -6.35 -22.15
CA ARG A 379 1.04 -5.86 -22.89
C ARG A 379 1.31 -5.90 -24.40
N PRO A 380 0.41 -6.47 -25.22
CA PRO A 380 0.58 -6.50 -26.67
C PRO A 380 0.46 -5.09 -27.29
N SER A 381 1.28 -4.84 -28.32
CA SER A 381 1.26 -3.61 -29.13
C SER A 381 -0.10 -3.48 -29.83
N ARG A 382 -0.79 -2.34 -29.68
CA ARG A 382 -2.18 -2.11 -30.15
C ARG A 382 -2.40 -2.21 -31.66
N ILE A 383 -1.37 -2.41 -32.46
CA ILE A 383 -1.42 -2.44 -33.93
C ILE A 383 -2.23 -3.65 -34.46
N GLY A 384 -2.55 -4.64 -33.62
CA GLY A 384 -3.35 -5.82 -34.00
C GLY A 384 -4.77 -5.91 -33.45
N LEU A 385 -5.25 -4.94 -32.65
CA LEU A 385 -6.59 -5.01 -32.07
C LEU A 385 -7.59 -4.28 -32.97
N ASN A 386 -8.22 -5.05 -33.86
CA ASN A 386 -9.36 -4.58 -34.64
C ASN A 386 -10.52 -4.29 -33.67
N TYR A 387 -10.73 -3.02 -33.33
CA TYR A 387 -11.80 -2.60 -32.41
C TYR A 387 -13.21 -2.83 -32.97
N GLU A 388 -13.34 -3.27 -34.22
CA GLU A 388 -14.62 -3.67 -34.83
C GLU A 388 -15.10 -5.08 -34.41
N GLY A 389 -14.29 -5.84 -33.66
CA GLY A 389 -14.61 -7.23 -33.28
C GLY A 389 -14.31 -7.59 -31.83
N LEU A 390 -14.08 -6.61 -30.95
CA LEU A 390 -14.00 -6.88 -29.52
C LEU A 390 -15.42 -7.18 -29.00
N GLU A 391 -15.77 -8.46 -29.01
CA GLU A 391 -16.49 -9.02 -27.86
C GLU A 391 -15.74 -8.49 -26.64
N LEU A 392 -16.38 -7.53 -25.97
CA LEU A 392 -15.99 -6.99 -24.70
C LEU A 392 -15.49 -8.16 -23.86
N LEU A 393 -14.35 -7.98 -23.17
CA LEU A 393 -14.05 -8.78 -21.99
C LEU A 393 -15.38 -9.03 -21.27
N PRO A 394 -15.76 -10.28 -20.91
CA PRO A 394 -17.15 -10.64 -20.59
C PRO A 394 -17.84 -9.81 -19.49
N ASN A 395 -17.09 -8.94 -18.82
CA ASN A 395 -17.50 -8.15 -17.66
C ASN A 395 -17.39 -6.62 -17.86
N MET A 396 -17.11 -6.12 -19.07
CA MET A 396 -17.24 -4.68 -19.40
C MET A 396 -18.61 -4.48 -20.06
N SER A 397 -19.67 -4.61 -19.27
CA SER A 397 -21.03 -4.43 -19.78
C SER A 397 -21.31 -2.95 -20.07
N MET A 398 -21.70 -2.66 -21.31
CA MET A 398 -22.25 -1.37 -21.76
C MET A 398 -23.71 -1.16 -21.30
N ALA A 399 -24.16 -1.78 -20.20
CA ALA A 399 -25.55 -1.73 -19.73
C ALA A 399 -25.87 -0.45 -18.92
N GLY A 400 -25.44 0.71 -19.42
CA GLY A 400 -25.75 2.02 -18.84
C GLY A 400 -26.68 2.89 -19.69
N LEU A 401 -27.18 2.40 -20.83
CA LEU A 401 -27.90 3.26 -21.80
C LEU A 401 -29.29 2.80 -22.24
N ASP A 402 -29.84 1.71 -21.73
CA ASP A 402 -31.25 1.37 -21.99
C ASP A 402 -31.93 0.92 -20.70
N LEU A 403 -32.81 1.77 -20.16
CA LEU A 403 -34.10 1.39 -19.54
C LEU A 403 -34.86 2.63 -19.06
N PHE A 404 -35.27 3.48 -20.02
CA PHE A 404 -36.64 3.95 -20.02
C PHE A 404 -37.47 2.88 -20.72
N ASN A 405 -38.17 2.03 -19.96
CA ASN A 405 -39.46 1.44 -20.31
C ASN A 405 -39.96 0.58 -19.14
N PHE A 406 -41.06 1.06 -18.55
CA PHE A 406 -41.90 0.56 -17.45
C PHE A 406 -41.43 0.84 -16.03
#